data_AF-A0A914ET80-F1
#
_entry.id   AF-A0A914ET80-F1
#
_cell.length_a   1.000
_cell.length_b   1.000
_cell.length_c   1.000
_cell.angle_alpha   90.00
_cell.angle_beta   90.00
_cell.angle_gamma   90.00
#
_symmetry.space_group_name_H-M   'P 1'
#
loop_
_entity.id
_entity.type
_entity.pdbx_description
1 polymer ?
#
loop_
_entity_poly.entity_id
_entity_poly.type
_entity_poly.pdbx_seq_one_letter_code
_entity_poly.pdbx_strand_id
1 'polypeptide(L)' 'MGSKLDISDLEKNPILAFQRKFYLPLVAIMCFLIPTIIPVFFWGESAAVSFYTAGVFRYCILLHFTWMINS' A
#
# COMPACT_ATOMS: atom_id res chain seq x y z
N MET A 1 25.35 -5.24 -1.14
CA MET A 1 25.22 -6.71 -1.33
C MET A 1 23.82 -6.99 -1.85
N GLY A 2 23.66 -7.53 -3.06
CA GLY A 2 22.32 -7.76 -3.66
C GLY A 2 22.34 -8.01 -5.17
N SER A 3 23.36 -7.50 -5.87
CA SER A 3 23.51 -7.63 -7.33
C SER A 3 23.87 -9.03 -7.84
N LYS A 4 24.00 -10.04 -6.95
CA LYS A 4 24.27 -11.44 -7.30
C LYS A 4 23.03 -12.35 -7.16
N LEU A 5 21.89 -11.83 -6.70
CA LEU A 5 20.66 -12.59 -6.72
C LEU A 5 20.14 -12.59 -8.16
N ASP A 6 19.95 -13.77 -8.73
CA ASP A 6 19.30 -13.89 -10.03
C ASP A 6 17.83 -13.50 -9.88
N ILE A 7 17.43 -12.40 -10.53
CA ILE A 7 16.08 -11.81 -10.43
C ILE A 7 15.24 -12.20 -11.67
N SER A 8 15.77 -13.05 -12.54
CA SER A 8 15.18 -13.41 -13.84
C SER A 8 13.80 -14.07 -13.69
N ASP A 9 13.57 -14.77 -12.57
CA ASP A 9 12.27 -15.33 -12.23
C ASP A 9 11.22 -14.22 -12.00
N LEU A 10 11.54 -13.16 -11.24
CA LEU A 10 10.59 -12.07 -11.00
C LEU A 10 10.31 -11.26 -12.28
N GLU A 11 11.29 -11.13 -13.18
CA GLU A 11 11.12 -10.44 -14.46
C GLU A 11 10.30 -11.25 -15.47
N LYS A 12 10.38 -12.58 -15.44
CA LYS A 12 9.54 -13.46 -16.28
C LYS A 12 8.08 -13.51 -15.86
N ASN A 13 7.73 -13.04 -14.67
CA ASN A 13 6.36 -13.06 -14.18
C ASN A 13 5.54 -11.88 -14.77
N PRO A 14 4.58 -12.13 -15.68
CA PRO A 14 3.82 -11.06 -16.33
C PRO A 14 2.97 -10.25 -15.33
N ILE A 15 2.57 -10.87 -14.22
CA ILE A 15 1.82 -10.25 -13.12
C ILE A 15 2.69 -9.21 -12.39
N LEU A 16 3.97 -9.52 -12.16
CA LEU A 16 4.90 -8.58 -11.54
C LEU A 16 5.27 -7.43 -12.48
N ALA A 17 5.42 -7.70 -13.77
CA ALA A 17 5.63 -6.65 -14.76
C ALA A 17 4.44 -5.66 -14.80
N PHE A 18 3.20 -6.18 -14.71
CA PHE A 18 2.00 -5.37 -14.57
C PHE A 18 1.98 -4.58 -13.26
N GLN A 19 2.22 -5.25 -12.13
CA GLN A 19 2.28 -4.60 -10.81
C GLN A 19 3.33 -3.49 -10.77
N ARG A 20 4.52 -3.71 -11.36
CA ARG A 20 5.59 -2.71 -11.41
C ARG A 20 5.20 -1.52 -12.28
N LYS A 21 4.54 -1.75 -13.42
CA LYS A 21 4.07 -0.71 -14.33
C LYS A 21 2.97 0.16 -13.71
N PHE A 22 2.06 -0.45 -12.95
CA PHE A 22 0.92 0.22 -12.31
C PHE A 22 1.09 0.40 -10.81
N TYR A 23 2.31 0.30 -10.29
CA TYR A 23 2.57 0.30 -8.85
C TYR A 23 2.01 1.56 -8.17
N LEU A 24 2.33 2.74 -8.70
CA LEU A 24 1.88 4.01 -8.15
C LEU A 24 0.35 4.14 -8.08
N PRO A 25 -0.42 3.95 -9.18
CA PRO A 25 -1.88 4.03 -9.10
C PRO A 25 -2.48 2.91 -8.24
N LEU A 26 -1.92 1.69 -8.27
CA LEU A 26 -2.41 0.58 -7.46
C LEU A 26 -2.26 0.85 -5.96
N VAL A 27 -1.11 1.41 -5.56
CA VAL A 27 -0.86 1.81 -4.17
C VAL A 27 -1.80 2.93 -3.75
N ALA A 28 -2.02 3.95 -4.58
CA ALA A 28 -2.96 5.02 -4.26
C ALA A 28 -4.38 4.50 -4.01
N ILE A 29 -4.86 3.60 -4.88
CA ILE A 29 -6.19 3.00 -4.75
C ILE A 29 -6.28 2.10 -3.52
N MET A 30 -5.33 1.18 -3.35
CA MET A 30 -5.39 0.20 -2.25
C MET A 30 -5.07 0.78 -0.88
N CYS A 31 -4.13 1.73 -0.77
CA CYS A 31 -3.72 2.30 0.52
C CYS A 31 -4.53 3.52 0.95
N PHE A 32 -5.18 4.25 0.03
CA PHE A 32 -5.92 5.46 0.40
C PHE A 32 -7.39 5.35 0.02
N LEU A 33 -7.72 4.95 -1.21
CA LEU A 33 -9.11 4.99 -1.68
C LEU A 33 -9.98 3.93 -0.99
N ILE A 34 -9.56 2.66 -1.04
CA ILE A 34 -10.29 1.54 -0.40
C ILE A 34 -10.48 1.76 1.11
N PRO A 35 -9.44 2.04 1.91
CA PRO A 35 -9.61 2.22 3.35
C PRO A 35 -10.38 3.49 3.72
N THR A 36 -10.48 4.48 2.84
CA THR A 36 -11.35 5.65 3.07
C THR A 36 -12.81 5.34 2.75
N ILE A 37 -13.10 4.57 1.71
CA ILE A 37 -14.50 4.27 1.31
C ILE A 37 -15.19 3.34 2.30
N ILE A 38 -14.48 2.33 2.83
CA ILE A 38 -15.07 1.35 3.78
C ILE A 38 -15.74 2.04 4.99
N PRO A 39 -15.06 2.88 5.79
CA PRO A 39 -15.68 3.56 6.92
C PRO A 39 -16.74 4.59 6.51
N VAL A 40 -16.60 5.24 5.35
CA VAL A 40 -17.64 6.15 4.84
C VAL A 40 -18.93 5.39 4.52
N PHE A 41 -18.83 4.22 3.89
CA PHE A 41 -20.00 3.45 3.43
C PHE A 41 -20.62 2.57 4.53
N PHE A 42 -19.79 1.97 5.40
CA PHE A 42 -20.25 1.06 6.45
C PHE A 42 -20.55 1.76 7.78
N TRP A 43 -19.85 2.85 8.10
CA TRP A 43 -20.02 3.60 9.36
C TRP A 43 -20.70 4.96 9.18
N GLY A 44 -20.92 5.43 7.95
CA GLY A 44 -21.54 6.73 7.69
C GLY A 44 -20.68 7.93 8.14
N GLU A 45 -19.39 7.70 8.39
CA GLU A 45 -18.45 8.71 8.86
C GLU A 45 -18.08 9.71 7.77
N SER A 46 -17.65 10.91 8.18
CA SER A 46 -17.18 11.94 7.25
C SER A 46 -15.96 11.47 6.46
N ALA A 47 -15.93 11.73 5.15
CA ALA A 47 -14.84 11.31 4.25
C ALA A 47 -13.48 11.85 4.70
N ALA A 48 -13.43 13.05 5.28
CA ALA A 48 -12.21 13.62 5.84
C ALA A 48 -11.69 12.80 7.05
N VAL A 49 -12.56 12.48 8.01
CA VAL A 49 -12.18 11.70 9.21
C VAL A 49 -11.71 10.31 8.81
N SER A 50 -12.42 9.69 7.87
CA SER A 50 -12.05 8.39 7.31
C SER A 50 -10.69 8.41 6.61
N PHE A 51 -10.39 9.45 5.84
CA PHE A 51 -9.10 9.59 5.15
C PHE A 51 -7.94 9.77 6.14
N TYR A 52 -8.09 10.64 7.14
CA TYR A 52 -7.04 10.88 8.14
C TYR A 52 -6.79 9.65 9.02
N THR A 53 -7.84 8.98 9.49
CA THR A 53 -7.70 7.83 10.39
C THR A 53 -7.38 6.54 9.63
N ALA A 54 -8.23 6.13 8.68
CA ALA A 54 -8.09 4.83 8.03
C ALA A 54 -7.06 4.84 6.89
N GLY A 55 -6.82 5.99 6.25
CA GLY A 55 -5.77 6.15 5.23
C GLY A 55 -4.42 6.49 5.86
N VAL A 56 -4.27 7.72 6.35
CA VAL A 56 -2.96 8.27 6.75
C VAL A 56 -2.45 7.63 8.04
N PHE A 57 -3.24 7.61 9.12
CA PHE A 57 -2.80 7.10 10.41
C PHE A 57 -2.48 5.60 10.38
N ARG A 58 -3.34 4.78 9.75
CA ARG A 58 -3.06 3.36 9.47
C ARG A 58 -1.74 3.17 8.72
N TYR A 59 -1.49 3.97 7.69
CA TYR A 59 -0.27 3.88 6.88
C TYR A 59 0.98 4.23 7.69
N CYS A 60 0.94 5.31 8.48
CA CYS A 60 2.03 5.70 9.36
C CYS A 60 2.38 4.63 10.39
N ILE A 61 1.38 4.00 11.01
CA ILE A 61 1.58 2.90 11.97
C ILE A 61 2.23 1.71 11.29
N LEU A 62 1.73 1.29 10.12
CA LEU A 62 2.31 0.18 9.35
C LEU A 62 3.77 0.43 8.99
N LEU A 63 4.11 1.65 8.59
CA LEU A 63 5.49 2.04 8.33
C LEU A 63 6.34 1.95 9.60
N HIS A 64 5.86 2.46 10.73
CA HIS A 64 6.58 2.34 12.00
C HIS A 64 6.80 0.88 12.41
N PHE A 65 5.78 0.02 12.27
CA PHE A 65 5.96 -1.42 12.53
C PHE A 65 6.95 -2.08 11.57
N THR A 66 6.91 -1.73 10.28
CA THR A 66 7.83 -2.27 9.28
C THR A 66 9.27 -1.84 9.55
N TRP A 67 9.46 -0.58 9.97
CA TRP A 67 10.76 -0.03 10.29
C TRP A 67 11.27 -0.42 11.67
N MET A 68 10.38 -0.77 12.61
CA MET A 68 10.73 -1.28 13.94
C MET A 68 11.57 -2.55 13.86
N ILE A 69 11.34 -3.40 12.85
CA ILE A 69 12.11 -4.62 12.60
C ILE A 69 13.55 -4.31 12.17
N ASN A 70 13.76 -3.12 11.60
CA ASN A 70 15.02 -2.66 11.02
C ASN A 70 15.71 -1.58 11.89
N SER A 71 15.22 -1.38 13.11
CA SER A 71 15.80 -0.46 14.10
C SER A 71 16.71 -1.17 15.10
#